data_AF-A0A938SMP5-F1
#
_entry.id   AF-A0A938SMP5-F1
#
_cell.length_a   1.000
_cell.length_b   1.000
_cell.length_c   1.000
_cell.angle_alpha   90.00
_cell.angle_beta   90.00
_cell.angle_gamma   90.00
#
_symmetry.space_group_name_H-M   'P 1'
#
loop_
_entity.id
_entity.type
_entity.pdbx_description
1 polymer ?
#
loop_
_entity_poly.entity_id
_entity_poly.type
_entity_poly.pdbx_seq_one_letter_code
_entity_poly.pdbx_strand_id
1 'polypeptide(L)'
;MLHKAMLFFASLLLLVRALAADDQMKPVASLVPDNAIIVLQVPEPKALIDRAFAPKVVEFVKSLPPYKEAMANRETMQGLAFVNFFAQTNELNLQQLLSKLLGGGITIAVGHNESVLAIFESEDALLLAKAHEAIRLLVQSGNPDAVKSSEYRGVTGWSFGPGEAHAIVGKRLLWANKPEVLKAVLDRNAGEGGTGLAASTAYQAAQNASTGSAQVKLFADLSVLRQVPGVQAALTQNQNPMARLIFAPFLNGVEDAAWLTAGLKIDQTALCLEVVTDGKVDPNGPDGFALPGGPADGAMPSLVVPRQVAALSFYRDLHRFYAAKDELFPERTSGLIFFENMMGIFFSGRDLTEEVLGETLPDIRVVVAEQEFKEGASKPTLILPGFAAVVRMKNPDKFSLVMKSAWQNAIGLINTTSGQKAQPTLVIETDIHGDTKYTTSRFLFPDGEENNAGDTRFNFQPTLATQGNYLIMSSTDALARDLIDAIKKEAQQQAKPVAGKHSLAMLESAPLTAILAANREAMIRQGMVDDGKSREQSEKDTDGLLFVMKYLRGLRFDAGADGNQNKLTVTLEYGAAAQ
;
A
#
# COMPACT_ATOMS: atom_id res chain seq x y z
N MET A 1 -46.48 -36.32 21.63
CA MET A 1 -45.32 -36.07 20.75
C MET A 1 -45.70 -35.76 19.31
N LEU A 2 -46.66 -36.48 18.70
CA LEU A 2 -47.15 -36.18 17.33
C LEU A 2 -47.71 -34.75 17.15
N HIS A 3 -48.41 -34.20 18.14
CA HIS A 3 -48.96 -32.84 18.08
C HIS A 3 -47.89 -31.72 18.11
N LYS A 4 -46.74 -31.94 18.75
CA LYS A 4 -45.61 -30.99 18.76
C LYS A 4 -44.78 -31.06 17.46
N ALA A 5 -44.72 -32.23 16.83
CA ALA A 5 -44.09 -32.40 15.51
C ALA A 5 -44.94 -31.80 14.37
N MET A 6 -46.27 -31.85 14.48
CA MET A 6 -47.18 -31.23 13.51
C MET A 6 -47.19 -29.69 13.58
N LEU A 7 -47.07 -29.10 14.78
CA LEU A 7 -46.89 -27.65 14.96
C LEU A 7 -45.53 -27.15 14.45
N PHE A 8 -44.48 -27.96 14.55
CA PHE A 8 -43.14 -27.69 14.00
C PHE A 8 -43.12 -27.76 12.45
N PHE A 9 -43.87 -28.68 11.85
CA PHE A 9 -44.00 -28.75 10.38
C PHE A 9 -44.94 -27.67 9.82
N ALA A 10 -46.01 -27.31 10.55
CA ALA A 10 -46.94 -26.25 10.13
C ALA A 10 -46.32 -24.85 10.23
N SER A 11 -45.47 -24.57 11.23
CA SER A 11 -44.70 -23.32 11.31
C SER A 11 -43.60 -23.25 10.23
N LEU A 12 -42.98 -24.38 9.89
CA LEU A 12 -42.01 -24.47 8.78
C LEU A 12 -42.69 -24.27 7.42
N LEU A 13 -43.91 -24.79 7.21
CA LEU A 13 -44.71 -24.60 5.98
C LEU A 13 -45.26 -23.18 5.81
N LEU A 14 -45.51 -22.46 6.92
CA LEU A 14 -45.87 -21.03 6.88
C LEU A 14 -44.66 -20.14 6.59
N LEU A 15 -43.45 -20.51 7.05
CA LEU A 15 -42.19 -19.86 6.61
C LEU A 15 -41.93 -20.09 5.11
N VAL A 16 -42.19 -21.30 4.59
CA VAL A 16 -41.94 -21.66 3.19
C VAL A 16 -42.88 -20.94 2.21
N ARG A 17 -44.11 -20.58 2.60
CA ARG A 17 -45.01 -19.79 1.74
C ARG A 17 -44.64 -18.30 1.64
N ALA A 18 -43.92 -17.75 2.62
CA ALA A 18 -43.35 -16.40 2.51
C ALA A 18 -42.05 -16.37 1.68
N LEU A 19 -41.41 -17.53 1.47
CA LEU A 19 -40.17 -17.69 0.70
C LEU A 19 -40.40 -17.97 -0.80
N ALA A 20 -41.65 -18.04 -1.25
CA ALA A 20 -42.03 -18.32 -2.64
C ALA A 20 -42.47 -17.07 -3.43
N ALA A 21 -41.98 -15.89 -3.05
CA ALA A 21 -41.96 -14.75 -3.95
C ALA A 21 -40.56 -14.70 -4.60
N ASP A 22 -40.46 -15.27 -5.79
CA ASP A 22 -39.35 -15.04 -6.72
C ASP A 22 -39.52 -13.61 -7.28
N ASP A 23 -39.39 -12.64 -6.39
CA ASP A 23 -39.32 -11.23 -6.73
C ASP A 23 -37.84 -10.97 -7.04
N GLN A 24 -37.54 -10.47 -8.25
CA GLN A 24 -36.18 -10.11 -8.64
C GLN A 24 -35.56 -9.27 -7.51
N MET A 25 -34.67 -9.89 -6.73
CA MET A 25 -34.08 -9.23 -5.57
C MET A 25 -33.41 -7.96 -6.04
N LYS A 26 -33.86 -6.82 -5.50
CA LYS A 26 -33.32 -5.51 -5.86
C LYS A 26 -31.79 -5.52 -5.73
N PRO A 27 -31.05 -4.84 -6.61
CA PRO A 27 -29.60 -4.71 -6.47
C PRO A 27 -29.23 -4.17 -5.09
N VAL A 28 -28.18 -4.72 -4.46
CA VAL A 28 -27.77 -4.31 -3.09
C VAL A 28 -27.48 -2.81 -3.01
N ALA A 29 -26.92 -2.22 -4.07
CA ALA A 29 -26.68 -0.78 -4.13
C ALA A 29 -27.95 0.07 -4.04
N SER A 30 -29.14 -0.45 -4.37
CA SER A 30 -30.41 0.27 -4.15
C SER A 30 -30.93 0.19 -2.71
N LEU A 31 -30.41 -0.74 -1.91
CA LEU A 31 -30.78 -0.92 -0.50
C LEU A 31 -29.90 -0.07 0.43
N VAL A 32 -28.64 0.14 0.02
CA VAL A 32 -27.70 1.03 0.72
C VAL A 32 -28.17 2.48 0.55
N PRO A 33 -28.21 3.30 1.61
CA PRO A 33 -28.57 4.70 1.50
C PRO A 33 -27.63 5.46 0.54
N ASP A 34 -28.17 6.44 -0.18
CA ASP A 34 -27.41 7.26 -1.13
C ASP A 34 -26.35 8.16 -0.48
N ASN A 35 -26.50 8.46 0.80
CA ASN A 35 -25.56 9.21 1.63
C ASN A 35 -24.57 8.31 2.41
N ALA A 36 -24.37 7.07 1.97
CA ALA A 36 -23.33 6.20 2.54
C ALA A 36 -21.95 6.79 2.25
N ILE A 37 -21.14 6.91 3.31
CA ILE A 37 -19.81 7.54 3.27
C ILE A 37 -18.76 6.54 2.81
N ILE A 38 -18.81 5.30 3.30
CA ILE A 38 -17.90 4.22 2.91
C ILE A 38 -18.73 3.00 2.57
N VAL A 39 -18.43 2.33 1.45
CA VAL A 39 -19.09 1.10 1.04
C VAL A 39 -18.04 0.08 0.61
N LEU A 40 -17.94 -1.01 1.36
CA LEU A 40 -17.11 -2.17 1.06
C LEU A 40 -17.99 -3.27 0.48
N GLN A 41 -17.61 -3.83 -0.67
CA GLN A 41 -18.32 -4.91 -1.33
C GLN A 41 -17.37 -6.06 -1.65
N VAL A 42 -17.81 -7.28 -1.37
CA VAL A 42 -17.19 -8.52 -1.82
C VAL A 42 -18.25 -9.25 -2.65
N PRO A 43 -18.31 -9.02 -3.98
CA PRO A 43 -19.39 -9.54 -4.81
C PRO A 43 -19.37 -11.06 -4.92
N GLU A 44 -18.18 -11.68 -4.92
CA GLU A 44 -18.00 -13.13 -5.05
C GLU A 44 -17.08 -13.67 -3.93
N PRO A 45 -17.57 -13.76 -2.67
CA PRO A 45 -16.75 -14.15 -1.52
C PRO A 45 -16.21 -15.58 -1.60
N LYS A 46 -16.84 -16.46 -2.39
CA LYS A 46 -16.44 -17.86 -2.55
C LYS A 46 -14.98 -18.02 -2.95
N ALA A 47 -14.52 -17.26 -3.94
CA ALA A 47 -13.13 -17.34 -4.40
C ALA A 47 -12.15 -16.97 -3.28
N LEU A 48 -12.51 -16.03 -2.42
CA LEU A 48 -11.71 -15.64 -1.25
C LEU A 48 -11.75 -16.69 -0.15
N ILE A 49 -12.92 -17.28 0.10
CA ILE A 49 -13.09 -18.37 1.06
C ILE A 49 -12.27 -19.58 0.62
N ASP A 50 -12.42 -20.05 -0.62
CA ASP A 50 -11.67 -21.19 -1.15
C ASP A 50 -10.17 -21.00 -1.02
N ARG A 51 -9.70 -19.77 -1.26
CA ARG A 51 -8.30 -19.39 -1.08
C ARG A 51 -7.87 -19.38 0.39
N ALA A 52 -8.68 -18.82 1.28
CA ALA A 52 -8.37 -18.77 2.72
C ALA A 52 -8.25 -20.18 3.33
N PHE A 53 -8.98 -21.15 2.77
CA PHE A 53 -8.94 -22.56 3.18
C PHE A 53 -7.93 -23.41 2.40
N ALA A 54 -7.11 -22.82 1.52
CA ALA A 54 -6.05 -23.55 0.84
C ALA A 54 -5.03 -24.13 1.85
N PRO A 55 -4.55 -25.39 1.68
CA PRO A 55 -3.73 -26.06 2.69
C PRO A 55 -2.53 -25.26 3.18
N LYS A 56 -1.78 -24.63 2.26
CA LYS A 56 -0.61 -23.79 2.59
C LYS A 56 -0.97 -22.54 3.39
N VAL A 57 -2.12 -21.92 3.10
CA VAL A 57 -2.59 -20.72 3.82
C VAL A 57 -3.01 -21.11 5.23
N VAL A 58 -3.75 -22.21 5.38
CA VAL A 58 -4.17 -22.74 6.68
C VAL A 58 -2.97 -23.11 7.53
N GLU A 59 -1.96 -23.76 6.96
CA GLU A 59 -0.71 -24.11 7.65
C GLU A 59 0.04 -22.85 8.10
N PHE A 60 0.19 -21.86 7.21
CA PHE A 60 0.80 -20.59 7.53
C PHE A 60 0.07 -19.87 8.67
N VAL A 61 -1.26 -19.71 8.58
CA VAL A 61 -2.07 -19.05 9.62
C VAL A 61 -1.94 -19.76 10.97
N LYS A 62 -1.96 -21.10 10.98
CA LYS A 62 -1.74 -21.91 12.20
C LYS A 62 -0.37 -21.73 12.83
N SER A 63 0.64 -21.35 12.03
CA SER A 63 1.99 -21.09 12.54
C SER A 63 2.10 -19.76 13.30
N LEU A 64 1.22 -18.79 13.00
CA LEU A 64 1.27 -17.43 13.54
C LEU A 64 0.95 -17.39 15.05
N PRO A 65 1.69 -16.60 15.86
CA PRO A 65 1.42 -16.46 17.29
C PRO A 65 -0.01 -16.04 17.65
N PRO A 66 -0.64 -15.03 16.98
CA PRO A 66 -2.01 -14.63 17.30
C PRO A 66 -3.04 -15.76 17.13
N TYR A 67 -2.84 -16.65 16.15
CA TYR A 67 -3.72 -17.81 15.97
C TYR A 67 -3.57 -18.80 17.14
N LYS A 68 -2.34 -19.06 17.57
CA LYS A 68 -2.07 -19.96 18.71
C LYS A 68 -2.65 -19.40 20.02
N GLU A 69 -2.54 -18.09 20.23
CA GLU A 69 -3.15 -17.39 21.37
C GLU A 69 -4.68 -17.46 21.33
N ALA A 70 -5.29 -17.17 20.18
CA ALA A 70 -6.74 -17.28 20.00
C ALA A 70 -7.23 -18.71 20.26
N MET A 71 -6.50 -19.73 19.77
CA MET A 71 -6.84 -21.13 20.00
C MET A 71 -6.56 -21.62 21.43
N ALA A 72 -5.78 -20.88 22.23
CA ALA A 72 -5.64 -21.15 23.66
C ALA A 72 -6.82 -20.58 24.47
N ASN A 73 -7.59 -19.64 23.92
CA ASN A 73 -8.79 -19.10 24.57
C ASN A 73 -9.95 -20.10 24.50
N ARG A 74 -10.47 -20.46 25.68
CA ARG A 74 -11.59 -21.40 25.84
C ARG A 74 -12.87 -20.95 25.14
N GLU A 75 -13.19 -19.66 25.16
CA GLU A 75 -14.38 -19.12 24.52
C GLU A 75 -14.29 -19.24 23.00
N THR A 76 -13.11 -18.98 22.44
CA THR A 76 -12.84 -19.13 21.01
C THR A 76 -12.96 -20.59 20.57
N MET A 77 -12.41 -21.52 21.34
CA MET A 77 -12.57 -22.95 21.07
C MET A 77 -14.03 -23.41 21.16
N GLN A 78 -14.80 -22.92 22.13
CA GLN A 78 -16.22 -23.24 22.26
C GLN A 78 -17.04 -22.71 21.09
N GLY A 79 -16.79 -21.46 20.67
CA GLY A 79 -17.43 -20.88 19.49
C GLY A 79 -17.12 -21.68 18.22
N LEU A 80 -15.85 -22.03 17.99
CA LEU A 80 -15.44 -22.84 16.84
C LEU A 80 -16.04 -24.25 16.89
N ALA A 81 -16.11 -24.88 18.06
CA ALA A 81 -16.74 -26.19 18.24
C ALA A 81 -18.24 -26.14 17.89
N PHE A 82 -18.95 -25.09 18.31
CA PHE A 82 -20.36 -24.87 17.95
C PHE A 82 -20.54 -24.75 16.44
N VAL A 83 -19.74 -23.89 15.78
CA VAL A 83 -19.84 -23.70 14.32
C VAL A 83 -19.52 -25.00 13.57
N ASN A 84 -18.52 -25.76 14.02
CA ASN A 84 -18.19 -27.06 13.42
C ASN A 84 -19.31 -28.10 13.61
N PHE A 85 -19.93 -28.15 14.79
CA PHE A 85 -21.09 -29.01 15.04
C PHE A 85 -22.28 -28.62 14.14
N PHE A 86 -22.57 -27.32 14.02
CA PHE A 86 -23.61 -26.82 13.12
C PHE A 86 -23.33 -27.19 11.65
N ALA A 87 -22.07 -27.06 11.20
CA ALA A 87 -21.67 -27.46 9.86
C ALA A 87 -21.92 -28.97 9.64
N GLN A 88 -21.43 -29.82 10.56
CA GLN A 88 -21.56 -31.27 10.48
C GLN A 88 -23.02 -31.75 10.50
N THR A 89 -23.86 -31.16 11.35
CA THR A 89 -25.31 -31.49 11.40
C THR A 89 -26.07 -31.12 10.13
N ASN A 90 -25.49 -30.26 9.29
CA ASN A 90 -26.01 -29.95 7.96
C ASN A 90 -25.20 -30.62 6.84
N GLU A 91 -24.36 -31.60 7.16
CA GLU A 91 -23.52 -32.36 6.21
C GLU A 91 -22.52 -31.48 5.43
N LEU A 92 -22.04 -30.39 6.05
CA LEU A 92 -21.08 -29.45 5.49
C LEU A 92 -19.80 -29.41 6.34
N ASN A 93 -18.69 -29.05 5.70
CA ASN A 93 -17.51 -28.54 6.43
C ASN A 93 -17.59 -27.01 6.58
N LEU A 94 -16.67 -26.42 7.36
CA LEU A 94 -16.66 -24.97 7.63
C LEU A 94 -16.54 -24.13 6.34
N GLN A 95 -15.69 -24.53 5.39
CA GLN A 95 -15.51 -23.83 4.12
C GLN A 95 -16.80 -23.83 3.30
N GLN A 96 -17.46 -24.99 3.18
CA GLN A 96 -18.72 -25.15 2.46
C GLN A 96 -19.86 -24.37 3.13
N LEU A 97 -19.93 -24.38 4.46
CA LEU A 97 -20.90 -23.60 5.23
C LEU A 97 -20.75 -22.10 4.94
N LEU A 98 -19.53 -21.56 5.07
CA LEU A 98 -19.25 -20.15 4.78
C LEU A 98 -19.54 -19.81 3.32
N SER A 99 -19.16 -20.69 2.39
CA SER A 99 -19.41 -20.51 0.95
C SER A 99 -20.89 -20.46 0.62
N LYS A 100 -21.75 -21.23 1.30
CA LYS A 100 -23.20 -21.19 1.10
C LYS A 100 -23.85 -19.98 1.77
N LEU A 101 -23.41 -19.61 2.97
CA LEU A 101 -24.00 -18.50 3.73
C LEU A 101 -23.60 -17.11 3.23
N LEU A 102 -22.40 -16.98 2.64
CA LEU A 102 -21.84 -15.70 2.19
C LEU A 102 -21.63 -15.65 0.67
N GLY A 103 -21.86 -16.75 -0.05
CA GLY A 103 -21.44 -16.88 -1.44
C GLY A 103 -22.14 -15.96 -2.43
N GLY A 104 -23.30 -15.41 -2.07
CA GLY A 104 -24.03 -14.46 -2.91
C GLY A 104 -23.49 -13.03 -2.85
N GLY A 105 -22.63 -12.71 -1.87
CA GLY A 105 -22.07 -11.36 -1.71
C GLY A 105 -22.04 -10.87 -0.27
N ILE A 106 -21.13 -9.96 0.02
CA ILE A 106 -21.06 -9.20 1.28
C ILE A 106 -21.01 -7.72 0.93
N THR A 107 -21.86 -6.90 1.52
CA THR A 107 -21.78 -5.44 1.45
C THR A 107 -21.81 -4.85 2.85
N ILE A 108 -20.85 -3.98 3.17
CA ILE A 108 -20.82 -3.21 4.42
C ILE A 108 -20.81 -1.74 4.04
N ALA A 109 -21.75 -0.98 4.57
CA ALA A 109 -21.88 0.46 4.34
C ALA A 109 -21.83 1.21 5.67
N VAL A 110 -21.01 2.25 5.72
CA VAL A 110 -20.93 3.21 6.82
C VAL A 110 -21.58 4.50 6.36
N GLY A 111 -22.60 4.95 7.08
CA GLY A 111 -23.29 6.21 6.84
C GLY A 111 -22.98 7.26 7.91
N HIS A 112 -23.75 8.35 7.86
CA HIS A 112 -23.66 9.44 8.83
C HIS A 112 -23.98 8.97 10.26
N ASN A 113 -23.53 9.73 11.26
CA ASN A 113 -23.72 9.45 12.69
C ASN A 113 -23.27 8.04 13.08
N GLU A 114 -22.15 7.54 12.53
CA GLU A 114 -21.61 6.20 12.82
C GLU A 114 -22.61 5.06 12.55
N SER A 115 -23.54 5.25 11.60
CA SER A 115 -24.45 4.19 11.19
C SER A 115 -23.71 3.14 10.35
N VAL A 116 -23.97 1.86 10.62
CA VAL A 116 -23.40 0.74 9.89
C VAL A 116 -24.51 -0.18 9.44
N LEU A 117 -24.48 -0.56 8.17
CA LEU A 117 -25.34 -1.55 7.55
C LEU A 117 -24.46 -2.63 6.94
N ALA A 118 -24.70 -3.89 7.30
CA ALA A 118 -24.13 -5.05 6.65
C ALA A 118 -25.23 -5.87 5.98
N ILE A 119 -24.99 -6.28 4.73
CA ILE A 119 -25.88 -7.11 3.93
C ILE A 119 -25.07 -8.33 3.52
N PHE A 120 -25.51 -9.50 3.97
CA PHE A 120 -24.94 -10.79 3.60
C PHE A 120 -25.92 -11.52 2.70
N GLU A 121 -25.48 -11.90 1.51
CA GLU A 121 -26.29 -12.62 0.53
C GLU A 121 -25.92 -14.10 0.56
N SER A 122 -26.86 -14.93 1.01
CA SER A 122 -26.74 -16.38 1.04
C SER A 122 -27.14 -16.98 -0.30
N GLU A 123 -26.55 -18.11 -0.67
CA GLU A 123 -27.04 -18.91 -1.80
C GLU A 123 -28.23 -19.79 -1.40
N ASP A 124 -28.31 -20.11 -0.12
CA ASP A 124 -29.25 -21.05 0.49
C ASP A 124 -30.04 -20.35 1.62
N ALA A 125 -31.27 -19.94 1.32
CA ALA A 125 -32.15 -19.27 2.27
C ALA A 125 -32.48 -20.14 3.49
N LEU A 126 -32.65 -21.44 3.26
CA LEU A 126 -33.05 -22.38 4.29
C LEU A 126 -31.90 -22.64 5.26
N LEU A 127 -30.67 -22.76 4.75
CA LEU A 127 -29.47 -22.84 5.58
C LEU A 127 -29.26 -21.55 6.38
N LEU A 128 -29.48 -20.37 5.78
CA LEU A 128 -29.39 -19.09 6.47
C LEU A 128 -30.38 -19.01 7.64
N ALA A 129 -31.65 -19.38 7.41
CA ALA A 129 -32.67 -19.41 8.46
C ALA A 129 -32.30 -20.38 9.59
N LYS A 130 -31.80 -21.58 9.26
CA LYS A 130 -31.31 -22.54 10.26
C LYS A 130 -30.14 -22.00 11.07
N ALA A 131 -29.19 -21.32 10.43
CA ALA A 131 -28.02 -20.76 11.09
C ALA A 131 -28.43 -19.65 12.07
N HIS A 132 -29.33 -18.77 11.65
CA HIS A 132 -29.89 -17.74 12.52
C HIS A 132 -30.63 -18.32 13.71
N GLU A 133 -31.50 -19.32 13.51
CA GLU A 133 -32.20 -20.00 14.59
C GLU A 133 -31.25 -20.68 15.58
N ALA A 134 -30.17 -21.30 15.10
CA ALA A 134 -29.16 -21.91 15.96
C ALA A 134 -28.44 -20.86 16.83
N ILE A 135 -28.10 -19.69 16.26
CA ILE A 135 -27.52 -18.57 17.02
C ILE A 135 -28.52 -18.01 18.02
N ARG A 136 -29.78 -17.85 17.62
CA ARG A 136 -30.87 -17.37 18.50
C ARG A 136 -31.02 -18.26 19.73
N LEU A 137 -31.07 -19.57 19.53
CA LEU A 137 -31.16 -20.55 20.62
C LEU A 137 -29.94 -20.49 21.52
N LEU A 138 -28.74 -20.36 20.95
CA LEU A 138 -27.50 -20.22 21.72
C LEU A 138 -27.54 -18.99 22.63
N VAL A 139 -27.91 -17.82 22.08
CA VAL A 139 -28.04 -16.56 22.84
C VAL A 139 -29.09 -16.69 23.94
N GLN A 140 -30.28 -17.24 23.63
CA GLN A 140 -31.34 -17.45 24.63
C GLN A 140 -30.92 -18.40 25.75
N SER A 141 -30.14 -19.44 25.43
CA SER A 141 -29.65 -20.37 26.46
C SER A 141 -28.59 -19.76 27.38
N GLY A 142 -27.85 -18.75 26.93
CA GLY A 142 -26.93 -17.98 27.76
C GLY A 142 -27.64 -16.88 28.58
N ASN A 143 -28.61 -16.20 27.98
CA ASN A 143 -29.43 -15.17 28.61
C ASN A 143 -30.84 -15.13 27.97
N PRO A 144 -31.90 -15.60 28.66
CA PRO A 144 -33.25 -15.67 28.11
C PRO A 144 -33.82 -14.33 27.61
N ASP A 145 -33.43 -13.22 28.24
CA ASP A 145 -33.93 -11.87 27.93
C ASP A 145 -33.07 -11.12 26.88
N ALA A 146 -32.00 -11.75 26.38
CA ALA A 146 -31.10 -11.12 25.41
C ALA A 146 -31.69 -11.03 24.00
N VAL A 147 -32.67 -11.89 23.66
CA VAL A 147 -33.28 -11.90 22.32
C VAL A 147 -34.58 -11.10 22.32
N LYS A 148 -34.57 -9.99 21.57
CA LYS A 148 -35.75 -9.16 21.30
C LYS A 148 -36.16 -9.33 19.85
N SER A 149 -37.47 -9.23 19.59
CA SER A 149 -38.00 -9.22 18.23
C SER A 149 -39.15 -8.24 18.09
N SER A 150 -39.34 -7.73 16.88
CA SER A 150 -40.46 -6.85 16.53
C SER A 150 -40.79 -7.01 15.06
N GLU A 151 -42.05 -6.89 14.70
CA GLU A 151 -42.48 -6.94 13.30
C GLU A 151 -42.52 -5.53 12.69
N TYR A 152 -42.00 -5.40 11.47
CA TYR A 152 -42.05 -4.16 10.70
C TYR A 152 -42.24 -4.49 9.22
N ARG A 153 -43.30 -3.95 8.58
CA ARG A 153 -43.67 -4.24 7.18
C ARG A 153 -43.72 -5.73 6.84
N GLY A 154 -44.25 -6.56 7.75
CA GLY A 154 -44.33 -8.02 7.55
C GLY A 154 -42.99 -8.76 7.66
N VAL A 155 -41.91 -8.07 8.06
CA VAL A 155 -40.60 -8.66 8.31
C VAL A 155 -40.32 -8.65 9.82
N THR A 156 -39.91 -9.80 10.37
CA THR A 156 -39.47 -9.89 11.75
C THR A 156 -38.03 -9.40 11.88
N GLY A 157 -37.85 -8.28 12.59
CA GLY A 157 -36.55 -7.81 13.05
C GLY A 157 -36.21 -8.41 14.41
N TRP A 158 -34.92 -8.71 14.60
CA TRP A 158 -34.35 -9.33 15.79
C TRP A 158 -33.23 -8.45 16.35
N SER A 159 -32.97 -8.58 17.65
CA SER A 159 -31.85 -7.93 18.34
C SER A 159 -31.35 -8.87 19.42
N PHE A 160 -30.05 -9.17 19.41
CA PHE A 160 -29.31 -10.03 20.34
C PHE A 160 -28.37 -9.22 21.25
N GLY A 161 -28.19 -7.93 20.97
CA GLY A 161 -27.34 -7.01 21.74
C GLY A 161 -27.90 -5.59 21.78
N PRO A 162 -27.32 -4.70 22.60
CA PRO A 162 -27.79 -3.33 22.71
C PRO A 162 -27.56 -2.57 21.40
N GLY A 163 -28.61 -1.90 20.90
CA GLY A 163 -28.53 -0.98 19.77
C GLY A 163 -28.50 -1.62 18.38
N GLU A 164 -28.11 -2.89 18.24
CA GLU A 164 -28.15 -3.57 16.94
C GLU A 164 -29.53 -4.14 16.61
N ALA A 165 -29.83 -4.23 15.32
CA ALA A 165 -30.99 -4.95 14.81
C ALA A 165 -30.66 -5.65 13.49
N HIS A 166 -31.25 -6.82 13.26
CA HIS A 166 -31.11 -7.55 12.02
C HIS A 166 -32.40 -8.23 11.58
N ALA A 167 -32.52 -8.52 10.29
CA ALA A 167 -33.65 -9.23 9.70
C ALA A 167 -33.20 -10.12 8.54
N ILE A 168 -33.97 -11.17 8.26
CA ILE A 168 -33.78 -12.00 7.07
C ILE A 168 -34.88 -11.65 6.06
N VAL A 169 -34.48 -11.28 4.84
CA VAL A 169 -35.38 -10.98 3.72
C VAL A 169 -34.94 -11.81 2.52
N GLY A 170 -35.75 -12.82 2.16
CA GLY A 170 -35.40 -13.77 1.11
C GLY A 170 -34.09 -14.48 1.42
N LYS A 171 -33.07 -14.26 0.58
CA LYS A 171 -31.71 -14.83 0.75
C LYS A 171 -30.75 -13.90 1.50
N ARG A 172 -31.21 -12.76 2.01
CA ARG A 172 -30.35 -11.73 2.60
C ARG A 172 -30.49 -11.69 4.12
N LEU A 173 -29.37 -11.66 4.82
CA LEU A 173 -29.30 -11.19 6.20
C LEU A 173 -28.93 -9.71 6.18
N LEU A 174 -29.84 -8.87 6.64
CA LEU A 174 -29.66 -7.45 6.83
C LEU A 174 -29.31 -7.23 8.30
N TRP A 175 -28.16 -6.64 8.59
CA TRP A 175 -27.74 -6.29 9.94
C TRP A 175 -27.41 -4.81 10.01
N ALA A 176 -27.83 -4.14 11.08
CA ALA A 176 -27.50 -2.75 11.33
C ALA A 176 -27.16 -2.51 12.78
N ASN A 177 -26.25 -1.57 13.04
CA ASN A 177 -25.90 -1.18 14.41
C ASN A 177 -26.92 -0.24 15.06
N LYS A 178 -28.02 0.09 14.37
CA LYS A 178 -29.13 0.95 14.82
C LYS A 178 -30.45 0.45 14.22
N PRO A 179 -31.56 0.33 14.98
CA PRO A 179 -32.83 -0.18 14.45
C PRO A 179 -33.45 0.72 13.38
N GLU A 180 -33.20 2.02 13.43
CA GLU A 180 -33.68 3.00 12.45
C GLU A 180 -33.05 2.78 11.07
N VAL A 181 -31.78 2.35 11.05
CA VAL A 181 -31.06 2.00 9.82
C VAL A 181 -31.66 0.75 9.19
N LEU A 182 -31.97 -0.27 10.01
CA LEU A 182 -32.64 -1.48 9.52
C LEU A 182 -34.02 -1.16 8.93
N LYS A 183 -34.83 -0.33 9.61
CA LYS A 183 -36.14 0.11 9.11
C LYS A 183 -36.01 0.83 7.76
N ALA A 184 -35.07 1.76 7.63
CA ALA A 184 -34.85 2.50 6.39
C ALA A 184 -34.46 1.58 5.22
N VAL A 185 -33.68 0.51 5.47
CA VAL A 185 -33.33 -0.48 4.44
C VAL A 185 -34.54 -1.32 4.05
N LEU A 186 -35.40 -1.69 5.00
CA LEU A 186 -36.64 -2.39 4.72
C LEU A 186 -37.63 -1.51 3.93
N ASP A 187 -37.70 -0.21 4.22
CA ASP A 187 -38.47 0.76 3.43
C ASP A 187 -37.97 0.79 1.97
N ARG A 188 -36.66 0.93 1.75
CA ARG A 188 -36.04 0.90 0.39
C ARG A 188 -36.29 -0.42 -0.33
N ASN A 189 -36.23 -1.53 0.39
CA ASN A 189 -36.57 -2.84 -0.15
C ASN A 189 -38.03 -2.88 -0.64
N ALA A 190 -38.96 -2.27 0.09
CA ALA A 190 -40.37 -2.14 -0.31
C ALA A 190 -40.61 -1.10 -1.44
N GLY A 191 -39.61 -0.30 -1.81
CA GLY A 191 -39.73 0.77 -2.83
C GLY A 191 -40.14 2.12 -2.26
N GLU A 192 -40.18 2.23 -0.94
CA GLU A 192 -40.36 3.48 -0.19
C GLU A 192 -39.01 3.88 0.45
N GLY A 193 -38.91 4.92 1.27
CA GLY A 193 -37.66 5.15 2.04
C GLY A 193 -36.50 5.84 1.30
N GLY A 194 -36.78 6.54 0.21
CA GLY A 194 -35.84 7.43 -0.47
C GLY A 194 -34.91 6.74 -1.48
N THR A 195 -33.91 7.48 -1.96
CA THR A 195 -32.95 7.03 -2.97
C THR A 195 -31.88 6.12 -2.37
N GLY A 196 -31.49 5.10 -3.14
CA GLY A 196 -30.37 4.22 -2.81
C GLY A 196 -29.08 4.67 -3.50
N LEU A 197 -27.94 4.17 -3.03
CA LEU A 197 -26.60 4.44 -3.56
C LEU A 197 -26.48 4.21 -5.07
N ALA A 198 -27.24 3.26 -5.63
CA ALA A 198 -27.29 3.03 -7.07
C ALA A 198 -27.67 4.29 -7.88
N ALA A 199 -28.37 5.25 -7.29
CA ALA A 199 -28.74 6.53 -7.90
C ALA A 199 -27.72 7.66 -7.67
N SER A 200 -26.71 7.46 -6.82
CA SER A 200 -25.67 8.46 -6.54
C SER A 200 -24.77 8.66 -7.76
N THR A 201 -24.63 9.91 -8.21
CA THR A 201 -23.77 10.27 -9.34
C THR A 201 -22.29 9.99 -9.06
N ALA A 202 -21.83 10.26 -7.83
CA ALA A 202 -20.46 9.97 -7.39
C ALA A 202 -20.20 8.46 -7.40
N TYR A 203 -21.14 7.66 -6.89
CA TYR A 203 -21.01 6.20 -6.91
C TYR A 203 -21.00 5.64 -8.34
N GLN A 204 -21.87 6.13 -9.22
CA GLN A 204 -21.89 5.72 -10.62
C GLN A 204 -20.58 6.10 -11.33
N ALA A 205 -20.06 7.31 -11.10
CA ALA A 205 -18.78 7.75 -11.65
C ALA A 205 -17.63 6.84 -11.16
N ALA A 206 -17.59 6.54 -9.86
CA ALA A 206 -16.60 5.66 -9.26
C ALA A 206 -16.64 4.23 -9.83
N GLN A 207 -17.84 3.68 -10.03
CA GLN A 207 -18.00 2.35 -10.61
C GLN A 207 -17.60 2.30 -12.08
N ASN A 208 -17.87 3.37 -12.84
CA ASN A 208 -17.44 3.49 -14.24
C ASN A 208 -15.92 3.66 -14.38
N ALA A 209 -15.27 4.27 -13.38
CA ALA A 209 -13.82 4.47 -13.33
C ALA A 209 -13.03 3.20 -12.98
N SER A 210 -13.66 2.28 -12.24
CA SER A 210 -13.04 1.03 -11.82
C SER A 210 -12.85 0.07 -13.00
N THR A 211 -11.62 -0.35 -13.28
CA THR A 211 -11.35 -1.24 -14.42
C THR A 211 -11.33 -2.73 -14.00
N GLY A 212 -12.27 -3.51 -14.53
CA GLY A 212 -12.28 -4.99 -14.43
C GLY A 212 -12.94 -5.59 -13.18
N SER A 213 -12.83 -6.92 -13.04
CA SER A 213 -13.46 -7.71 -11.98
C SER A 213 -12.59 -7.78 -10.72
N ALA A 214 -12.74 -6.80 -9.81
CA ALA A 214 -12.13 -6.86 -8.49
C ALA A 214 -12.95 -7.76 -7.54
N GLN A 215 -12.28 -8.61 -6.75
CA GLN A 215 -12.94 -9.47 -5.75
C GLN A 215 -13.38 -8.68 -4.51
N VAL A 216 -12.69 -7.58 -4.20
CA VAL A 216 -13.11 -6.63 -3.17
C VAL A 216 -13.15 -5.25 -3.79
N LYS A 217 -14.24 -4.52 -3.55
CA LYS A 217 -14.46 -3.15 -4.01
C LYS A 217 -14.72 -2.24 -2.82
N LEU A 218 -14.14 -1.06 -2.85
CA LEU A 218 -14.35 0.00 -1.89
C LEU A 218 -14.82 1.23 -2.66
N PHE A 219 -15.83 1.91 -2.12
CA PHE A 219 -16.20 3.26 -2.47
C PHE A 219 -16.13 4.12 -1.21
N ALA A 220 -15.65 5.35 -1.36
CA ALA A 220 -15.62 6.35 -0.31
C ALA A 220 -16.05 7.71 -0.87
N ASP A 221 -16.99 8.35 -0.19
CA ASP A 221 -17.37 9.74 -0.42
C ASP A 221 -16.38 10.65 0.32
N LEU A 222 -15.41 11.14 -0.45
CA LEU A 222 -14.36 12.00 0.07
C LEU A 222 -14.85 13.42 0.37
N SER A 223 -15.97 13.86 -0.21
CA SER A 223 -16.56 15.17 0.09
C SER A 223 -17.08 15.26 1.54
N VAL A 224 -17.51 14.13 2.09
CA VAL A 224 -17.92 13.99 3.49
C VAL A 224 -16.73 13.67 4.38
N LEU A 225 -15.88 12.71 4.00
CA LEU A 225 -14.72 12.30 4.82
C LEU A 225 -13.74 13.44 5.09
N ARG A 226 -13.55 14.36 4.14
CA ARG A 226 -12.69 15.54 4.31
C ARG A 226 -13.16 16.51 5.42
N GLN A 227 -14.42 16.40 5.86
CA GLN A 227 -14.94 17.20 6.98
C GLN A 227 -14.60 16.60 8.35
N VAL A 228 -14.08 15.37 8.40
CA VAL A 228 -13.62 14.74 9.65
C VAL A 228 -12.27 15.32 10.04
N PRO A 229 -12.10 15.94 11.22
CA PRO A 229 -10.88 16.66 11.59
C PRO A 229 -9.58 15.84 11.44
N GLY A 230 -9.61 14.56 11.79
CA GLY A 230 -8.46 13.66 11.65
C GLY A 230 -8.08 13.36 10.19
N VAL A 231 -9.08 13.26 9.31
CA VAL A 231 -8.85 13.06 7.86
C VAL A 231 -8.38 14.35 7.22
N GLN A 232 -9.00 15.48 7.57
CA GLN A 232 -8.59 16.80 7.09
C GLN A 232 -7.13 17.10 7.48
N ALA A 233 -6.76 16.85 8.74
CA ALA A 233 -5.40 17.00 9.21
C ALA A 233 -4.45 16.09 8.42
N ALA A 234 -4.77 14.80 8.25
CA ALA A 234 -3.93 13.86 7.52
C ALA A 234 -3.70 14.26 6.04
N LEU A 235 -4.71 14.84 5.39
CA LEU A 235 -4.61 15.30 4.00
C LEU A 235 -3.84 16.63 3.87
N THR A 236 -4.01 17.55 4.83
CA THR A 236 -3.44 18.92 4.75
C THR A 236 -2.09 19.09 5.45
N GLN A 237 -1.72 18.22 6.40
CA GLN A 237 -0.50 18.35 7.21
C GLN A 237 0.79 17.89 6.54
N ASN A 238 0.79 17.56 5.24
CA ASN A 238 2.02 17.13 4.58
C ASN A 238 2.96 18.31 4.26
N GLN A 239 3.54 18.88 5.31
CA GLN A 239 4.53 19.96 5.25
C GLN A 239 5.95 19.44 4.99
N ASN A 240 6.17 18.12 4.95
CA ASN A 240 7.49 17.56 4.72
C ASN A 240 7.87 17.69 3.23
N PRO A 241 8.95 18.42 2.88
CA PRO A 241 9.30 18.66 1.47
C PRO A 241 9.61 17.40 0.68
N MET A 242 10.23 16.39 1.30
CA MET A 242 10.53 15.12 0.64
C MET A 242 9.28 14.29 0.40
N ALA A 243 8.37 14.25 1.38
CA ALA A 243 7.10 13.57 1.21
C ALA A 243 6.24 14.24 0.12
N ARG A 244 6.24 15.59 0.05
CA ARG A 244 5.57 16.32 -1.03
C ARG A 244 6.23 16.03 -2.38
N LEU A 245 7.55 16.10 -2.49
CA LEU A 245 8.26 15.78 -3.73
C LEU A 245 7.92 14.37 -4.27
N ILE A 246 7.76 13.38 -3.38
CA ILE A 246 7.49 12.00 -3.77
C ILE A 246 5.99 11.78 -4.03
N PHE A 247 5.12 12.21 -3.11
CA PHE A 247 3.71 11.80 -3.05
C PHE A 247 2.69 12.89 -3.48
N ALA A 248 3.11 14.13 -3.75
CA ALA A 248 2.20 15.25 -4.03
C ALA A 248 1.11 14.95 -5.08
N PRO A 249 1.40 14.38 -6.27
CA PRO A 249 0.35 14.13 -7.26
C PRO A 249 -0.82 13.31 -6.74
N PHE A 250 -0.51 12.27 -5.96
CA PHE A 250 -1.53 11.37 -5.44
C PHE A 250 -2.26 12.00 -4.25
N LEU A 251 -1.52 12.60 -3.31
CA LEU A 251 -2.13 13.22 -2.13
C LEU A 251 -3.06 14.38 -2.51
N ASN A 252 -2.64 15.23 -3.43
CA ASN A 252 -3.47 16.34 -3.92
C ASN A 252 -4.65 15.83 -4.74
N GLY A 253 -4.42 14.78 -5.54
CA GLY A 253 -5.49 14.07 -6.24
C GLY A 253 -6.52 13.43 -5.31
N VAL A 254 -6.19 13.19 -4.03
CA VAL A 254 -7.14 12.75 -3.00
C VAL A 254 -7.76 13.96 -2.28
N GLU A 255 -6.95 15.00 -2.01
CA GLU A 255 -7.39 16.22 -1.33
C GLU A 255 -8.54 16.92 -2.06
N ASP A 256 -8.55 16.93 -3.39
CA ASP A 256 -9.60 17.59 -4.18
C ASP A 256 -10.73 16.65 -4.67
N ALA A 257 -10.59 15.33 -4.49
CA ALA A 257 -11.49 14.33 -5.05
C ALA A 257 -12.84 14.23 -4.35
N ALA A 258 -13.95 14.28 -5.08
CA ALA A 258 -15.28 14.06 -4.51
C ALA A 258 -15.48 12.59 -4.10
N TRP A 259 -14.86 11.65 -4.81
CA TRP A 259 -14.94 10.22 -4.49
C TRP A 259 -13.61 9.51 -4.67
N LEU A 260 -13.49 8.39 -3.97
CA LEU A 260 -12.43 7.40 -4.15
C LEU A 260 -13.05 6.03 -4.33
N THR A 261 -12.49 5.25 -5.25
CA THR A 261 -12.76 3.82 -5.35
C THR A 261 -11.47 3.03 -5.29
N ALA A 262 -11.53 1.87 -4.64
CA ALA A 262 -10.43 0.93 -4.65
C ALA A 262 -10.92 -0.47 -5.01
N GLY A 263 -10.18 -1.17 -5.86
CA GLY A 263 -10.43 -2.54 -6.25
C GLY A 263 -9.24 -3.42 -5.89
N LEU A 264 -9.46 -4.48 -5.12
CA LEU A 264 -8.46 -5.51 -4.87
C LEU A 264 -8.72 -6.70 -5.78
N LYS A 265 -7.76 -6.95 -6.67
CA LYS A 265 -7.67 -8.16 -7.49
C LYS A 265 -6.74 -9.16 -6.84
N ILE A 266 -7.18 -10.40 -6.69
CA ILE A 266 -6.45 -11.45 -6.00
C ILE A 266 -6.29 -12.63 -6.96
N ASP A 267 -5.07 -12.83 -7.45
CA ASP A 267 -4.68 -13.94 -8.33
C ASP A 267 -3.73 -14.90 -7.58
N GLN A 268 -3.46 -16.10 -8.09
CA GLN A 268 -2.72 -17.16 -7.41
C GLN A 268 -1.35 -16.68 -6.88
N THR A 269 -0.67 -15.81 -7.63
CA THR A 269 0.68 -15.31 -7.30
C THR A 269 0.77 -13.79 -7.14
N ALA A 270 -0.36 -13.07 -7.18
CA ALA A 270 -0.36 -11.60 -7.10
C ALA A 270 -1.59 -11.03 -6.38
N LEU A 271 -1.38 -9.93 -5.66
CA LEU A 271 -2.43 -9.04 -5.14
C LEU A 271 -2.24 -7.71 -5.86
N CYS A 272 -3.27 -7.25 -6.55
CA CYS A 272 -3.26 -5.96 -7.24
C CYS A 272 -4.33 -5.06 -6.64
N LEU A 273 -3.90 -4.03 -5.92
CA LEU A 273 -4.76 -2.96 -5.44
C LEU A 273 -4.74 -1.82 -6.45
N GLU A 274 -5.90 -1.50 -7.00
CA GLU A 274 -6.13 -0.32 -7.83
C GLU A 274 -6.90 0.71 -7.01
N VAL A 275 -6.44 1.96 -6.97
CA VAL A 275 -7.13 3.09 -6.33
C VAL A 275 -7.31 4.17 -7.38
N VAL A 276 -8.53 4.69 -7.51
CA VAL A 276 -8.89 5.73 -8.47
C VAL A 276 -9.66 6.84 -7.76
N THR A 277 -9.35 8.09 -8.10
CA THR A 277 -10.06 9.28 -7.63
C THR A 277 -10.37 10.23 -8.79
N ASP A 278 -11.35 11.11 -8.60
CA ASP A 278 -11.69 12.19 -9.55
C ASP A 278 -11.04 13.54 -9.21
N GLY A 279 -10.18 13.58 -8.21
CA GLY A 279 -9.46 14.80 -7.86
C GLY A 279 -8.51 15.19 -8.98
N LYS A 280 -8.27 16.50 -9.10
CA LYS A 280 -7.45 17.08 -10.16
C LYS A 280 -6.33 17.86 -9.53
N VAL A 281 -5.16 17.80 -10.15
CA VAL A 281 -4.05 18.67 -9.78
C VAL A 281 -3.99 19.77 -10.84
N ASP A 282 -4.04 21.03 -10.42
CA ASP A 282 -3.89 22.16 -11.35
C ASP A 282 -2.49 22.13 -11.97
N PRO A 283 -2.37 21.93 -13.31
CA PRO A 283 -1.08 21.91 -13.97
C PRO A 283 -0.33 23.24 -13.90
N ASN A 284 -1.00 24.36 -13.60
CA ASN A 284 -0.41 25.68 -13.44
C ASN A 284 -0.15 26.06 -11.97
N GLY A 285 -0.70 25.30 -11.03
CA GLY A 285 -0.49 25.50 -9.60
C GLY A 285 0.91 25.11 -9.11
N PRO A 286 1.20 25.30 -7.82
CA PRO A 286 2.53 25.05 -7.25
C PRO A 286 2.92 23.57 -7.29
N ASP A 287 1.97 22.63 -7.34
CA ASP A 287 2.21 21.18 -7.47
C ASP A 287 2.29 20.66 -8.91
N GLY A 288 2.14 21.54 -9.90
CA GLY A 288 2.26 21.16 -11.32
C GLY A 288 3.66 20.66 -11.71
N PHE A 289 4.67 20.80 -10.82
CA PHE A 289 6.00 20.22 -11.00
C PHE A 289 5.99 18.69 -11.15
N ALA A 290 4.95 18.02 -10.66
CA ALA A 290 4.89 16.57 -10.60
C ALA A 290 3.98 15.94 -11.66
N LEU A 291 3.49 16.74 -12.61
CA LEU A 291 2.64 16.29 -13.71
C LEU A 291 3.40 16.27 -15.04
N PRO A 292 3.17 15.25 -15.91
CA PRO A 292 3.71 15.23 -17.26
C PRO A 292 3.25 16.44 -18.09
N GLY A 293 4.13 16.97 -18.95
CA GLY A 293 3.87 18.16 -19.77
C GLY A 293 2.86 17.94 -20.90
N GLY A 294 2.73 16.70 -21.38
CA GLY A 294 1.78 16.31 -22.42
C GLY A 294 1.41 14.82 -22.38
N PRO A 295 0.46 14.38 -23.24
CA PRO A 295 -0.10 13.02 -23.18
C PRO A 295 0.89 11.89 -23.43
N ALA A 296 1.99 12.16 -24.14
CA ALA A 296 3.06 11.19 -24.40
C ALA A 296 4.19 11.23 -23.36
N ASP A 297 4.15 12.23 -22.46
CA ASP A 297 5.15 12.39 -21.42
C ASP A 297 4.82 11.52 -20.20
N GLY A 298 5.83 11.30 -19.37
CA GLY A 298 5.72 10.53 -18.15
C GLY A 298 7.09 10.16 -17.59
N ALA A 299 7.10 9.41 -16.50
CA ALA A 299 8.31 8.87 -15.93
C ALA A 299 8.95 7.88 -16.91
N MET A 300 10.27 7.93 -17.04
CA MET A 300 11.03 6.92 -17.77
C MET A 300 10.88 5.55 -17.10
N PRO A 301 10.99 4.44 -17.84
CA PRO A 301 11.10 3.11 -17.21
C PRO A 301 12.25 3.07 -16.20
N SER A 302 12.09 2.24 -15.16
CA SER A 302 13.16 2.00 -14.19
C SER A 302 14.39 1.41 -14.86
N LEU A 303 15.58 1.89 -14.48
CA LEU A 303 16.83 1.27 -14.88
C LEU A 303 16.95 -0.12 -14.24
N VAL A 304 17.39 -1.09 -15.02
CA VAL A 304 17.62 -2.46 -14.56
C VAL A 304 19.11 -2.68 -14.37
N VAL A 305 19.52 -2.97 -13.14
CA VAL A 305 20.92 -3.23 -12.78
C VAL A 305 21.07 -4.59 -12.10
N PRO A 306 22.27 -5.21 -12.10
CA PRO A 306 22.53 -6.40 -11.30
C PRO A 306 22.22 -6.19 -9.82
N ARG A 307 21.68 -7.23 -9.15
CA ARG A 307 21.37 -7.25 -7.71
C ARG A 307 20.49 -6.09 -7.22
N GLN A 308 19.62 -5.61 -8.10
CA GLN A 308 18.71 -4.51 -7.81
C GLN A 308 17.74 -4.87 -6.68
N VAL A 309 17.73 -4.05 -5.64
CA VAL A 309 16.82 -4.14 -4.51
C VAL A 309 15.56 -3.32 -4.79
N ALA A 310 15.74 -2.09 -5.28
CA ALA A 310 14.63 -1.19 -5.57
C ALA A 310 14.97 -0.27 -6.74
N ALA A 311 13.93 0.22 -7.41
CA ALA A 311 14.06 1.41 -8.24
C ALA A 311 12.83 2.29 -8.12
N LEU A 312 13.06 3.58 -8.20
CA LEU A 312 12.04 4.62 -8.28
C LEU A 312 12.29 5.39 -9.57
N SER A 313 11.23 5.74 -10.28
CA SER A 313 11.29 6.62 -11.43
C SER A 313 10.17 7.65 -11.33
N PHE A 314 10.53 8.91 -11.44
CA PHE A 314 9.61 10.01 -11.26
C PHE A 314 9.71 11.00 -12.42
N TYR A 315 8.56 11.61 -12.74
CA TYR A 315 8.50 12.83 -13.51
C TYR A 315 8.32 14.00 -12.54
N ARG A 316 9.40 14.73 -12.23
CA ARG A 316 9.45 15.82 -11.24
C ARG A 316 10.34 16.96 -11.72
N ASP A 317 9.72 18.08 -12.05
CA ASP A 317 10.42 19.32 -12.36
C ASP A 317 10.99 19.95 -11.08
N LEU A 318 12.26 19.70 -10.79
CA LEU A 318 12.93 20.23 -9.60
C LEU A 318 13.05 21.75 -9.63
N HIS A 319 13.18 22.35 -10.82
CA HIS A 319 13.23 23.80 -10.98
C HIS A 319 11.92 24.41 -10.51
N ARG A 320 10.79 23.92 -11.05
CA ARG A 320 9.47 24.40 -10.67
C ARG A 320 9.13 24.14 -9.21
N PHE A 321 9.47 22.95 -8.69
CA PHE A 321 9.27 22.62 -7.27
C PHE A 321 9.99 23.61 -6.36
N TYR A 322 11.27 23.89 -6.64
CA TYR A 322 12.06 24.78 -5.81
C TYR A 322 11.70 26.26 -6.02
N ALA A 323 11.32 26.65 -7.24
CA ALA A 323 10.81 28.00 -7.52
C ALA A 323 9.52 28.31 -6.75
N ALA A 324 8.66 27.30 -6.54
CA ALA A 324 7.43 27.42 -5.78
C ALA A 324 7.60 27.23 -4.26
N LYS A 325 8.83 27.09 -3.74
CA LYS A 325 9.09 26.72 -2.34
C LYS A 325 8.41 27.61 -1.30
N ASP A 326 8.29 28.92 -1.55
CA ASP A 326 7.71 29.86 -0.58
C ASP A 326 6.17 29.75 -0.55
N GLU A 327 5.55 29.28 -1.63
CA GLU A 327 4.12 28.95 -1.70
C GLU A 327 3.84 27.55 -1.11
N LEU A 328 4.71 26.58 -1.43
CA LEU A 328 4.60 25.19 -0.96
C LEU A 328 4.91 25.06 0.54
N PHE A 329 5.85 25.85 1.04
CA PHE A 329 6.38 25.82 2.40
C PHE A 329 6.54 27.25 2.95
N PRO A 330 5.42 27.93 3.28
CA PRO A 330 5.44 29.33 3.72
C PRO A 330 6.20 29.53 5.04
N GLU A 331 6.33 28.48 5.84
CA GLU A 331 7.16 28.50 7.04
C GLU A 331 8.64 28.21 6.70
N ARG A 332 9.49 29.23 6.83
CA ARG A 332 10.95 29.04 6.72
C ARG A 332 11.48 28.22 7.90
N THR A 333 11.80 26.95 7.64
CA THR A 333 12.45 26.08 8.62
C THR A 333 13.95 26.32 8.68
N SER A 334 14.57 26.05 9.83
CA SER A 334 16.04 26.06 9.97
C SER A 334 16.72 25.08 9.02
N GLY A 335 16.06 23.96 8.70
CA GLY A 335 16.53 22.98 7.72
C GLY A 335 16.64 23.57 6.30
N LEU A 336 15.66 24.36 5.87
CA LEU A 336 15.70 25.02 4.56
C LEU A 336 16.83 26.05 4.49
N ILE A 337 17.03 26.85 5.55
CA ILE A 337 18.13 27.82 5.61
C ILE A 337 19.49 27.12 5.56
N PHE A 338 19.64 26.03 6.32
CA PHE A 338 20.87 25.24 6.30
C PHE A 338 21.13 24.64 4.90
N PHE A 339 20.10 24.11 4.26
CA PHE A 339 20.17 23.58 2.91
C PHE A 339 20.61 24.65 1.89
N GLU A 340 19.98 25.82 1.89
CA GLU A 340 20.32 26.96 1.01
C GLU A 340 21.79 27.35 1.16
N ASN A 341 22.27 27.48 2.40
CA ASN A 341 23.67 27.82 2.68
C ASN A 341 24.62 26.73 2.18
N MET A 342 24.29 25.46 2.39
CA MET A 342 25.12 24.35 1.95
C MET A 342 25.20 24.25 0.42
N MET A 343 24.07 24.42 -0.27
CA MET A 343 24.04 24.45 -1.73
C MET A 343 24.82 25.64 -2.29
N GLY A 344 24.76 26.80 -1.64
CA GLY A 344 25.59 27.96 -1.99
C GLY A 344 27.10 27.65 -1.92
N ILE A 345 27.55 26.88 -0.92
CA ILE A 345 28.95 26.42 -0.82
C ILE A 345 29.27 25.44 -1.94
N PHE A 346 28.47 24.39 -2.11
CA PHE A 346 28.73 23.34 -3.10
C PHE A 346 28.78 23.92 -4.52
N PHE A 347 27.79 24.74 -4.88
CA PHE A 347 27.69 25.34 -6.20
C PHE A 347 28.44 26.67 -6.35
N SER A 348 29.32 27.02 -5.40
CA SER A 348 30.19 28.21 -5.48
C SER A 348 29.42 29.52 -5.73
N GLY A 349 28.29 29.67 -5.04
CA GLY A 349 27.46 30.88 -5.05
C GLY A 349 26.47 30.99 -6.22
N ARG A 350 26.37 29.96 -7.09
CA ARG A 350 25.36 29.93 -8.17
C ARG A 350 23.95 29.94 -7.61
N ASP A 351 23.03 30.53 -8.37
CA ASP A 351 21.61 30.47 -8.05
C ASP A 351 21.10 29.02 -8.19
N LEU A 352 20.63 28.44 -7.07
CA LEU A 352 20.19 27.05 -7.06
C LEU A 352 18.97 26.82 -7.96
N THR A 353 18.08 27.80 -8.09
CA THR A 353 16.88 27.69 -8.90
C THR A 353 17.28 27.76 -10.37
N GLU A 354 17.79 28.90 -10.82
CA GLU A 354 17.98 29.20 -12.24
C GLU A 354 19.22 28.53 -12.84
N GLU A 355 20.35 28.49 -12.12
CA GLU A 355 21.62 28.02 -12.67
C GLU A 355 21.90 26.54 -12.41
N VAL A 356 21.18 25.91 -11.48
CA VAL A 356 21.40 24.50 -11.09
C VAL A 356 20.19 23.64 -11.40
N LEU A 357 19.07 23.86 -10.72
CA LEU A 357 17.86 23.06 -10.95
C LEU A 357 17.25 23.37 -12.32
N GLY A 358 17.41 24.59 -12.82
CA GLY A 358 17.06 25.00 -14.18
C GLY A 358 17.76 24.20 -15.28
N GLU A 359 18.89 23.53 -14.99
CA GLU A 359 19.62 22.66 -15.93
C GLU A 359 19.18 21.19 -15.86
N THR A 360 18.24 20.84 -14.97
CA THR A 360 17.68 19.49 -14.86
C THR A 360 16.37 19.36 -15.66
N LEU A 361 16.12 18.17 -16.19
CA LEU A 361 14.83 17.78 -16.76
C LEU A 361 14.04 16.97 -15.73
N PRO A 362 12.70 16.83 -15.90
CA PRO A 362 11.85 16.14 -14.94
C PRO A 362 12.15 14.66 -14.71
N ASP A 363 13.01 14.03 -15.52
CA ASP A 363 13.35 12.62 -15.41
C ASP A 363 14.31 12.36 -14.22
N ILE A 364 13.77 11.88 -13.10
CA ILE A 364 14.54 11.50 -11.91
C ILE A 364 14.37 10.02 -11.65
N ARG A 365 15.49 9.30 -11.54
CA ARG A 365 15.49 7.86 -11.19
C ARG A 365 16.36 7.61 -9.98
N VAL A 366 15.89 6.77 -9.07
CA VAL A 366 16.65 6.29 -7.92
C VAL A 366 16.79 4.78 -8.06
N VAL A 367 18.00 4.26 -7.85
CA VAL A 367 18.27 2.82 -7.91
C VAL A 367 18.95 2.41 -6.61
N VAL A 368 18.51 1.31 -6.03
CA VAL A 368 19.10 0.69 -4.85
C VAL A 368 19.50 -0.73 -5.23
N ALA A 369 20.72 -1.13 -4.90
CA ALA A 369 21.25 -2.45 -5.22
C ALA A 369 22.12 -3.00 -4.08
N GLU A 370 22.24 -4.32 -4.00
CA GLU A 370 23.21 -4.96 -3.12
C GLU A 370 24.64 -4.53 -3.50
N GLN A 371 25.48 -4.30 -2.49
CA GLN A 371 26.86 -3.91 -2.71
C GLN A 371 27.75 -5.09 -3.10
N GLU A 372 28.74 -4.80 -3.94
CA GLU A 372 29.82 -5.73 -4.27
C GLU A 372 31.10 -5.29 -3.56
N PHE A 373 31.69 -6.19 -2.78
CA PHE A 373 32.97 -5.98 -2.12
C PHE A 373 34.03 -6.86 -2.78
N LYS A 374 35.24 -6.31 -2.99
CA LYS A 374 36.36 -7.07 -3.55
C LYS A 374 36.69 -8.27 -2.67
N GLU A 375 37.05 -9.38 -3.29
CA GLU A 375 37.47 -10.59 -2.57
C GLU A 375 38.70 -10.29 -1.71
N GLY A 376 38.68 -10.75 -0.46
CA GLY A 376 39.74 -10.49 0.53
C GLY A 376 39.70 -9.10 1.20
N ALA A 377 38.82 -8.18 0.79
CA ALA A 377 38.64 -6.91 1.48
C ALA A 377 37.86 -7.07 2.80
N SER A 378 38.27 -6.34 3.84
CA SER A 378 37.49 -6.23 5.09
C SER A 378 36.11 -5.64 4.80
N LYS A 379 35.06 -6.39 5.14
CA LYS A 379 33.66 -5.95 4.99
C LYS A 379 33.18 -5.22 6.24
N PRO A 380 32.40 -4.14 6.13
CA PRO A 380 31.76 -3.50 7.28
C PRO A 380 30.90 -4.47 8.10
N THR A 381 30.81 -4.25 9.41
CA THR A 381 29.93 -5.05 10.29
C THR A 381 28.45 -4.93 9.93
N LEU A 382 28.03 -3.74 9.48
CA LEU A 382 26.69 -3.49 8.94
C LEU A 382 26.83 -3.19 7.45
N ILE A 383 26.32 -4.10 6.62
CA ILE A 383 26.34 -3.98 5.16
C ILE A 383 25.11 -3.20 4.73
N LEU A 384 25.32 -2.02 4.16
CA LEU A 384 24.25 -1.18 3.62
C LEU A 384 24.14 -1.40 2.11
N PRO A 385 22.96 -1.30 1.50
CA PRO A 385 22.85 -1.29 0.05
C PRO A 385 23.57 -0.09 -0.56
N GLY A 386 23.98 -0.22 -1.82
CA GLY A 386 24.33 0.92 -2.65
C GLY A 386 23.07 1.61 -3.13
N PHE A 387 23.10 2.94 -3.25
CA PHE A 387 22.02 3.72 -3.81
C PHE A 387 22.56 4.78 -4.77
N ALA A 388 21.77 5.15 -5.76
CA ALA A 388 22.14 6.16 -6.72
C ALA A 388 20.93 6.98 -7.17
N ALA A 389 21.16 8.26 -7.43
CA ALA A 389 20.24 9.14 -8.12
C ALA A 389 20.76 9.41 -9.55
N VAL A 390 19.86 9.30 -10.52
CA VAL A 390 20.12 9.57 -11.93
C VAL A 390 19.18 10.67 -12.37
N VAL A 391 19.75 11.77 -12.86
CA VAL A 391 18.99 12.96 -13.29
C VAL A 391 19.34 13.26 -14.73
N ARG A 392 18.34 13.55 -15.56
CA ARG A 392 18.57 13.98 -16.93
C ARG A 392 18.85 15.48 -17.00
N MET A 393 19.84 15.86 -17.79
CA MET A 393 20.32 17.24 -17.94
C MET A 393 19.84 17.86 -19.25
N LYS A 394 19.61 19.18 -19.24
CA LYS A 394 19.33 19.98 -20.44
C LYS A 394 20.60 20.22 -21.26
N ASN A 395 21.66 20.72 -20.63
CA ASN A 395 22.94 21.03 -21.27
C ASN A 395 24.10 20.20 -20.66
N PRO A 396 24.22 18.89 -20.97
CA PRO A 396 25.18 17.99 -20.31
C PRO A 396 26.64 18.45 -20.43
N ASP A 397 27.05 19.01 -21.57
CA ASP A 397 28.43 19.46 -21.81
C ASP A 397 28.88 20.58 -20.86
N LYS A 398 27.94 21.47 -20.47
CA LYS A 398 28.22 22.57 -19.54
C LYS A 398 27.95 22.17 -18.10
N PHE A 399 26.79 21.55 -17.87
CA PHE A 399 26.31 21.29 -16.52
C PHE A 399 27.08 20.18 -15.81
N SER A 400 27.63 19.20 -16.54
CA SER A 400 28.50 18.17 -15.96
C SER A 400 29.72 18.75 -15.25
N LEU A 401 30.31 19.84 -15.77
CA LEU A 401 31.43 20.53 -15.12
C LEU A 401 31.01 21.21 -13.81
N VAL A 402 29.83 21.84 -13.81
CA VAL A 402 29.23 22.45 -12.60
C VAL A 402 29.01 21.38 -11.53
N MET A 403 28.41 20.25 -11.90
CA MET A 403 28.17 19.13 -10.99
C MET A 403 29.48 18.49 -10.49
N LYS A 404 30.49 18.36 -11.34
CA LYS A 404 31.81 17.87 -10.93
C LYS A 404 32.46 18.80 -9.91
N SER A 405 32.42 20.11 -10.15
CA SER A 405 32.92 21.10 -9.19
C SER A 405 32.17 21.02 -7.86
N ALA A 406 30.84 20.93 -7.90
CA ALA A 406 30.02 20.83 -6.70
C ALA A 406 30.29 19.56 -5.90
N TRP A 407 30.44 18.43 -6.59
CA TRP A 407 30.81 17.17 -5.97
C TRP A 407 32.21 17.24 -5.32
N GLN A 408 33.20 17.84 -5.98
CA GLN A 408 34.54 18.03 -5.41
C GLN A 408 34.51 18.91 -4.15
N ASN A 409 33.72 19.99 -4.15
CA ASN A 409 33.51 20.85 -2.99
C ASN A 409 32.88 20.08 -1.83
N ALA A 410 31.89 19.21 -2.11
CA ALA A 410 31.26 18.36 -1.10
C ALA A 410 32.25 17.38 -0.46
N ILE A 411 33.07 16.69 -1.27
CA ILE A 411 34.13 15.80 -0.75
C ILE A 411 35.18 16.60 0.05
N GLY A 412 35.55 17.79 -0.40
CA GLY A 412 36.46 18.69 0.32
C GLY A 412 35.95 19.08 1.71
N LEU A 413 34.65 19.38 1.84
CA LEU A 413 34.02 19.68 3.13
C LEU A 413 33.99 18.45 4.05
N ILE A 414 33.68 17.27 3.51
CA ILE A 414 33.73 16.00 4.26
C ILE A 414 35.14 15.77 4.79
N ASN A 415 36.16 15.91 3.94
CA ASN A 415 37.56 15.74 4.34
C ASN A 415 38.02 16.74 5.40
N THR A 416 37.56 18.00 5.31
CA THR A 416 37.84 19.02 6.33
C THR A 416 37.26 18.61 7.68
N THR A 417 36.00 18.15 7.70
CA THR A 417 35.33 17.68 8.91
C THR A 417 35.99 16.41 9.48
N SER A 418 36.33 15.44 8.62
CA SER A 418 37.05 14.22 9.03
C SER A 418 38.41 14.57 9.64
N GLY A 419 39.16 15.48 9.02
CA GLY A 419 40.45 15.95 9.54
C GLY A 419 40.33 16.59 10.92
N GLN A 420 39.31 17.43 11.15
CA GLN A 420 39.03 18.01 12.47
C GLN A 420 38.71 16.95 13.54
N LYS A 421 38.13 15.82 13.14
CA LYS A 421 37.77 14.71 14.03
C LYS A 421 38.84 13.61 14.11
N ALA A 422 40.01 13.80 13.47
CA ALA A 422 41.05 12.77 13.33
C ALA A 422 40.53 11.45 12.74
N GLN A 423 39.62 11.54 11.77
CA GLN A 423 39.00 10.38 11.10
C GLN A 423 39.55 10.22 9.67
N PRO A 424 39.43 9.02 9.06
CA PRO A 424 39.85 8.79 7.69
C PRO A 424 39.21 9.78 6.69
N THR A 425 40.01 10.20 5.72
CA THR A 425 39.60 11.09 4.63
C THR A 425 39.39 10.29 3.33
N LEU A 426 38.62 10.88 2.43
CA LEU A 426 38.35 10.37 1.09
C LEU A 426 39.42 10.86 0.12
N VAL A 427 40.00 9.94 -0.66
CA VAL A 427 40.84 10.28 -1.81
C VAL A 427 39.97 10.28 -3.06
N ILE A 428 40.06 11.36 -3.84
CA ILE A 428 39.37 11.50 -5.12
C ILE A 428 40.23 10.88 -6.20
N GLU A 429 39.64 9.99 -6.98
CA GLU A 429 40.25 9.30 -8.12
C GLU A 429 39.39 9.53 -9.37
N THR A 430 40.03 9.41 -10.53
CA THR A 430 39.33 9.43 -11.82
C THR A 430 39.58 8.10 -12.49
N ASP A 431 38.51 7.45 -12.94
CA ASP A 431 38.56 6.13 -13.56
C ASP A 431 37.77 6.14 -14.87
N ILE A 432 37.88 5.03 -15.62
CA ILE A 432 37.25 4.84 -16.92
C ILE A 432 36.55 3.48 -16.94
N HIS A 433 35.25 3.49 -17.24
CA HIS A 433 34.45 2.27 -17.46
C HIS A 433 33.87 2.28 -18.87
N GLY A 434 34.33 1.35 -19.72
CA GLY A 434 34.09 1.41 -21.17
C GLY A 434 34.72 2.68 -21.77
N ASP A 435 33.90 3.53 -22.37
CA ASP A 435 34.25 4.85 -22.91
C ASP A 435 33.87 6.02 -21.97
N THR A 436 33.35 5.73 -20.78
CA THR A 436 32.86 6.73 -19.84
C THR A 436 33.91 7.05 -18.79
N LYS A 437 34.43 8.28 -18.81
CA LYS A 437 35.29 8.81 -17.76
C LYS A 437 34.46 9.32 -16.60
N TYR A 438 34.78 8.91 -15.37
CA TYR A 438 34.03 9.29 -14.18
C TYR A 438 34.95 9.56 -12.99
N THR A 439 34.40 10.13 -11.92
CA THR A 439 35.16 10.48 -10.72
C THR A 439 34.58 9.75 -9.52
N THR A 440 35.42 9.09 -8.75
CA THR A 440 35.04 8.35 -7.55
C THR A 440 35.88 8.81 -6.36
N SER A 441 35.47 8.44 -5.17
CA SER A 441 36.28 8.65 -3.97
C SER A 441 36.16 7.47 -3.02
N ARG A 442 37.24 7.19 -2.29
CA ARG A 442 37.29 6.09 -1.33
C ARG A 442 38.08 6.49 -0.08
N PHE A 443 37.73 5.89 1.05
CA PHE A 443 38.51 6.07 2.28
C PHE A 443 39.88 5.40 2.14
N LEU A 444 40.92 6.05 2.65
CA LEU A 444 42.19 5.39 2.89
C LEU A 444 42.13 4.61 4.20
N PHE A 445 42.51 3.35 4.16
CA PHE A 445 42.84 2.62 5.38
C PHE A 445 44.22 3.10 5.87
N PRO A 446 44.40 3.42 7.16
CA PRO A 446 45.73 3.57 7.72
C PRO A 446 46.51 2.26 7.55
N ASP A 447 47.76 2.33 7.11
CA ASP A 447 48.63 1.15 7.00
C ASP A 447 48.70 0.43 8.36
N GLY A 448 48.46 -0.88 8.36
CA GLY A 448 48.52 -1.73 9.55
C GLY A 448 47.24 -1.78 10.41
N GLU A 449 46.17 -1.06 10.05
CA GLU A 449 44.86 -1.15 10.71
C GLU A 449 43.79 -1.82 9.82
N GLU A 450 44.04 -3.06 9.39
CA GLU A 450 42.99 -3.96 8.87
C GLU A 450 41.86 -4.20 9.90
N ASN A 451 42.09 -3.82 11.16
CA ASN A 451 41.19 -3.97 12.31
C ASN A 451 40.02 -2.98 12.40
N ASN A 452 39.93 -1.96 11.53
CA ASN A 452 38.72 -1.12 11.42
C ASN A 452 37.62 -1.74 10.54
N ALA A 453 37.65 -3.06 10.33
CA ALA A 453 36.69 -3.89 9.62
C ALA A 453 35.21 -3.78 10.09
N GLY A 454 34.88 -2.86 10.99
CA GLY A 454 33.52 -2.64 11.47
C GLY A 454 32.89 -1.30 11.07
N ASP A 455 33.64 -0.34 10.54
CA ASP A 455 33.08 1.00 10.31
C ASP A 455 32.17 1.01 9.06
N THR A 456 30.93 1.44 9.27
CA THR A 456 29.90 1.58 8.22
C THR A 456 30.32 2.48 7.07
N ARG A 457 31.28 3.40 7.26
CA ARG A 457 31.78 4.30 6.23
C ARG A 457 32.41 3.56 5.04
N PHE A 458 32.94 2.37 5.26
CA PHE A 458 33.52 1.55 4.19
C PHE A 458 32.46 0.90 3.26
N ASN A 459 31.17 1.11 3.52
CA ASN A 459 30.11 0.85 2.54
C ASN A 459 30.07 1.90 1.41
N PHE A 460 30.80 3.02 1.52
CA PHE A 460 30.61 4.15 0.62
C PHE A 460 31.87 4.45 -0.20
N GLN A 461 31.66 4.53 -1.51
CA GLN A 461 32.61 5.04 -2.49
C GLN A 461 31.85 6.05 -3.36
N PRO A 462 31.58 7.26 -2.85
CA PRO A 462 30.79 8.25 -3.57
C PRO A 462 31.36 8.46 -4.97
N THR A 463 30.50 8.37 -5.97
CA THR A 463 30.91 8.35 -7.37
C THR A 463 30.00 9.23 -8.22
N LEU A 464 30.60 10.06 -9.06
CA LEU A 464 29.92 10.93 -10.02
C LEU A 464 30.31 10.53 -11.45
N ALA A 465 29.31 10.22 -12.27
CA ALA A 465 29.50 9.92 -13.68
C ALA A 465 28.51 10.72 -14.55
N THR A 466 28.86 10.88 -15.82
CA THR A 466 27.96 11.44 -16.84
C THR A 466 27.93 10.48 -18.02
N GLN A 467 26.73 10.06 -18.41
CA GLN A 467 26.51 9.16 -19.54
C GLN A 467 25.44 9.74 -20.47
N GLY A 468 25.85 10.20 -21.65
CA GLY A 468 24.97 10.96 -22.55
C GLY A 468 24.39 12.18 -21.83
N ASN A 469 23.06 12.27 -21.77
CA ASN A 469 22.37 13.39 -21.10
C ASN A 469 22.06 13.10 -19.63
N TYR A 470 22.58 12.02 -19.05
CA TYR A 470 22.30 11.64 -17.66
C TYR A 470 23.49 11.89 -16.75
N LEU A 471 23.21 12.52 -15.61
CA LEU A 471 24.11 12.61 -14.46
C LEU A 471 23.81 11.44 -13.52
N ILE A 472 24.85 10.74 -13.09
CA ILE A 472 24.76 9.64 -12.13
C ILE A 472 25.49 10.06 -10.86
N MET A 473 24.77 10.10 -9.74
CA MET A 473 25.31 10.30 -8.39
C MET A 473 25.11 9.01 -7.61
N SER A 474 26.17 8.24 -7.43
CA SER A 474 26.12 6.93 -6.76
C SER A 474 26.84 6.96 -5.43
N SER A 475 26.34 6.18 -4.47
CA SER A 475 26.99 5.94 -3.18
C SER A 475 28.17 4.96 -3.30
N THR A 476 28.25 4.18 -4.38
CA THR A 476 29.34 3.22 -4.65
C THR A 476 29.85 3.30 -6.09
N ASP A 477 31.12 2.96 -6.31
CA ASP A 477 31.72 2.83 -7.64
C ASP A 477 31.05 1.72 -8.47
N ALA A 478 30.84 0.54 -7.88
CA ALA A 478 30.25 -0.61 -8.57
C ALA A 478 28.85 -0.29 -9.14
N LEU A 479 27.97 0.34 -8.36
CA LEU A 479 26.65 0.73 -8.83
C LEU A 479 26.71 1.83 -9.91
N ALA A 480 27.70 2.73 -9.85
CA ALA A 480 27.88 3.72 -10.91
C ALA A 480 28.22 3.06 -12.25
N ARG A 481 29.10 2.05 -12.24
CA ARG A 481 29.46 1.25 -13.43
C ARG A 481 28.25 0.50 -13.99
N ASP A 482 27.48 -0.17 -13.13
CA ASP A 482 26.25 -0.84 -13.51
C ASP A 482 25.23 0.12 -14.17
N LEU A 483 25.12 1.36 -13.66
CA LEU A 483 24.22 2.39 -14.21
C LEU A 483 24.72 2.97 -15.54
N ILE A 484 26.03 3.15 -15.71
CA ILE A 484 26.61 3.56 -16.99
C ILE A 484 26.21 2.55 -18.09
N ASP A 485 26.32 1.25 -17.80
CA ASP A 485 25.95 0.19 -18.74
C ASP A 485 24.44 0.13 -18.98
N ALA A 486 23.62 0.26 -17.93
CA ALA A 486 22.17 0.28 -18.05
C ALA A 486 21.67 1.44 -18.93
N ILE A 487 22.24 2.64 -18.77
CA ILE A 487 21.87 3.82 -19.58
C ILE A 487 22.31 3.66 -21.04
N LYS A 488 23.49 3.08 -21.31
CA LYS A 488 23.91 2.77 -22.68
C LYS A 488 22.96 1.80 -23.37
N LYS A 489 22.56 0.74 -22.65
CA LYS A 489 21.59 -0.25 -23.13
C LYS A 489 20.23 0.39 -23.40
N GLU A 490 19.73 1.23 -22.49
CA GLU A 490 18.48 1.97 -22.66
C GLU A 490 18.50 2.85 -23.91
N ALA A 491 19.61 3.57 -24.14
CA ALA A 491 19.78 4.43 -25.31
C ALA A 491 19.74 3.63 -26.62
N GLN A 492 20.35 2.45 -26.66
CA GLN A 492 20.28 1.54 -27.81
C GLN A 492 18.86 1.02 -28.07
N GLN A 493 18.08 0.81 -27.00
CA GLN A 493 16.70 0.34 -27.07
C GLN A 493 15.69 1.46 -27.37
N GLN A 494 16.12 2.73 -27.40
CA GLN A 494 15.27 3.89 -27.60
C GLN A 494 14.06 3.89 -26.65
N ALA A 495 14.31 3.61 -25.37
CA ALA A 495 13.26 3.58 -24.36
C ALA A 495 12.48 4.91 -24.34
N LYS A 496 11.16 4.81 -24.19
CA LYS A 496 10.26 5.96 -24.16
C LYS A 496 9.65 6.11 -22.76
N PRO A 497 9.27 7.34 -22.37
CA PRO A 497 8.46 7.57 -21.20
C PRO A 497 7.21 6.68 -21.15
N VAL A 498 6.81 6.31 -19.94
CA VAL A 498 5.53 5.62 -19.73
C VAL A 498 4.42 6.68 -19.68
N ALA A 499 3.73 6.84 -20.82
CA ALA A 499 2.70 7.86 -21.01
C ALA A 499 1.69 7.92 -19.85
N GLY A 500 1.45 9.13 -19.32
CA GLY A 500 0.48 9.40 -18.27
C GLY A 500 0.89 8.94 -16.86
N LYS A 501 2.02 8.24 -16.71
CA LYS A 501 2.56 7.84 -15.40
C LYS A 501 3.56 8.87 -14.91
N HIS A 502 3.37 9.42 -13.72
CA HIS A 502 4.31 10.36 -13.11
C HIS A 502 5.23 9.69 -12.08
N SER A 503 4.90 8.48 -11.62
CA SER A 503 5.68 7.77 -10.60
C SER A 503 5.59 6.27 -10.79
N LEU A 504 6.75 5.64 -10.85
CA LEU A 504 6.94 4.21 -10.94
C LEU A 504 7.87 3.81 -9.80
N ALA A 505 7.58 2.70 -9.12
CA ALA A 505 8.46 2.15 -8.11
C ALA A 505 8.41 0.62 -8.13
N MET A 506 9.55 0.01 -7.88
CA MET A 506 9.70 -1.42 -7.73
C MET A 506 10.56 -1.75 -6.51
N LEU A 507 10.28 -2.90 -5.91
CA LEU A 507 11.07 -3.54 -4.88
C LEU A 507 11.17 -5.03 -5.21
N GLU A 508 12.38 -5.56 -5.22
CA GLU A 508 12.67 -6.98 -5.44
C GLU A 508 13.01 -7.63 -4.09
N SER A 509 12.31 -8.72 -3.76
CA SER A 509 12.46 -9.33 -2.43
C SER A 509 13.78 -10.08 -2.26
N ALA A 510 14.29 -10.72 -3.32
CA ALA A 510 15.41 -11.65 -3.19
C ALA A 510 16.71 -10.92 -2.80
N PRO A 511 17.12 -9.82 -3.48
CA PRO A 511 18.27 -9.03 -3.05
C PRO A 511 18.03 -8.34 -1.71
N LEU A 512 16.81 -7.88 -1.42
CA LEU A 512 16.47 -7.34 -0.09
C LEU A 512 16.67 -8.39 1.01
N THR A 513 16.22 -9.62 0.78
CA THR A 513 16.37 -10.75 1.70
C THR A 513 17.85 -11.08 1.92
N ALA A 514 18.67 -11.04 0.87
CA ALA A 514 20.11 -11.26 0.99
C ALA A 514 20.77 -10.22 1.91
N ILE A 515 20.42 -8.94 1.77
CA ILE A 515 20.94 -7.86 2.63
C ILE A 515 20.46 -8.04 4.07
N LEU A 516 19.17 -8.33 4.29
CA LEU A 516 18.64 -8.56 5.64
C LEU A 516 19.33 -9.77 6.29
N ALA A 517 19.53 -10.86 5.54
CA ALA A 517 20.22 -12.05 6.03
C ALA A 517 21.69 -11.76 6.39
N ALA A 518 22.40 -11.00 5.55
CA ALA A 518 23.78 -10.58 5.80
C ALA A 518 23.91 -9.75 7.10
N ASN A 519 22.86 -9.04 7.48
CA ASN A 519 22.81 -8.20 8.67
C ASN A 519 22.06 -8.82 9.87
N ARG A 520 21.76 -10.13 9.83
CA ARG A 520 20.95 -10.82 10.85
C ARG A 520 21.45 -10.55 12.28
N GLU A 521 22.73 -10.77 12.55
CA GLU A 521 23.29 -10.56 13.89
C GLU A 521 23.25 -9.10 14.33
N ALA A 522 23.35 -8.14 13.40
CA ALA A 522 23.24 -6.73 13.74
C ALA A 522 21.80 -6.39 14.17
N MET A 523 20.79 -6.90 13.47
CA MET A 523 19.37 -6.72 13.85
C MET A 523 19.04 -7.36 15.21
N ILE A 524 19.58 -8.55 15.49
CA ILE A 524 19.40 -9.21 16.79
C ILE A 524 19.99 -8.37 17.91
N ARG A 525 21.21 -7.88 17.74
CA ARG A 525 21.85 -6.98 18.71
C ARG A 525 21.04 -5.71 18.89
N GLN A 526 20.53 -5.11 17.81
CA GLN A 526 19.70 -3.91 17.90
C GLN A 526 18.43 -4.15 18.71
N GLY A 527 17.71 -5.25 18.46
CA GLY A 527 16.52 -5.59 19.24
C GLY A 527 16.82 -5.83 20.73
N MET A 528 18.00 -6.34 21.07
CA MET A 528 18.42 -6.49 22.47
C MET A 528 18.74 -5.14 23.13
N VAL A 529 19.35 -4.22 22.39
CA VAL A 529 19.81 -2.91 22.92
C VAL A 529 18.68 -1.91 22.98
N ASP A 530 17.93 -1.75 21.88
CA ASP A 530 16.90 -0.71 21.75
C ASP A 530 15.57 -1.14 22.38
N ASP A 531 15.14 -2.38 22.12
CA ASP A 531 13.84 -2.87 22.57
C ASP A 531 13.91 -3.65 23.90
N GLY A 532 15.12 -3.87 24.45
CA GLY A 532 15.33 -4.65 25.68
C GLY A 532 14.93 -6.13 25.56
N LYS A 533 14.83 -6.66 24.35
CA LYS A 533 14.40 -8.05 24.10
C LYS A 533 15.48 -9.05 24.52
N SER A 534 15.05 -10.26 24.89
CA SER A 534 15.97 -11.38 25.02
C SER A 534 16.53 -11.75 23.64
N ARG A 535 17.71 -12.39 23.60
CA ARG A 535 18.30 -12.87 22.35
C ARG A 535 17.35 -13.79 21.58
N GLU A 536 16.69 -14.71 22.29
CA GLU A 536 15.73 -15.65 21.71
C GLU A 536 14.54 -14.93 21.04
N GLN A 537 14.00 -13.89 21.68
CA GLN A 537 12.90 -13.12 21.11
C GLN A 537 13.35 -12.35 19.85
N SER A 538 14.53 -11.71 19.90
CA SER A 538 15.08 -11.00 18.74
C SER A 538 15.42 -11.92 17.58
N GLU A 539 15.93 -13.12 17.86
CA GLU A 539 16.16 -14.16 16.85
C GLU A 539 14.86 -14.58 16.19
N LYS A 540 13.81 -14.84 16.98
CA LYS A 540 12.49 -15.20 16.48
C LYS A 540 11.84 -14.11 15.64
N ASP A 541 11.94 -12.84 16.05
CA ASP A 541 11.42 -11.70 15.29
C ASP A 541 12.15 -11.58 13.94
N THR A 542 13.49 -11.66 13.97
CA THR A 542 14.33 -11.53 12.78
C THR A 542 14.11 -12.68 11.80
N ASP A 543 14.05 -13.92 12.30
CA ASP A 543 13.79 -15.11 11.49
C ASP A 543 12.36 -15.11 10.93
N GLY A 544 11.39 -14.58 11.69
CA GLY A 544 10.03 -14.34 11.22
C GLY A 544 9.98 -13.36 10.04
N LEU A 545 10.70 -12.24 10.13
CA LEU A 545 10.83 -11.28 9.03
C LEU A 545 11.46 -11.93 7.79
N LEU A 546 12.60 -12.61 7.95
CA LEU A 546 13.28 -13.31 6.86
C LEU A 546 12.41 -14.40 6.24
N PHE A 547 11.59 -15.08 7.05
CA PHE A 547 10.63 -16.06 6.56
C PHE A 547 9.58 -15.40 5.67
N VAL A 548 8.95 -14.30 6.10
CA VAL A 548 7.96 -13.57 5.28
C VAL A 548 8.58 -13.08 3.97
N MET A 549 9.78 -12.50 4.03
CA MET A 549 10.47 -11.97 2.85
C MET A 549 10.75 -13.03 1.78
N LYS A 550 10.98 -14.29 2.15
CA LYS A 550 11.17 -15.41 1.22
C LYS A 550 9.93 -15.76 0.40
N TYR A 551 8.72 -15.43 0.86
CA TYR A 551 7.47 -15.69 0.14
C TYR A 551 7.01 -14.51 -0.71
N LEU A 552 7.52 -13.31 -0.44
CA LEU A 552 7.34 -12.16 -1.32
C LEU A 552 8.29 -12.33 -2.50
N ARG A 553 7.87 -11.94 -3.70
CA ARG A 553 8.73 -11.87 -4.89
C ARG A 553 9.10 -10.43 -5.18
N GLY A 554 8.12 -9.54 -5.14
CA GLY A 554 8.35 -8.13 -5.33
C GLY A 554 7.10 -7.29 -5.10
N LEU A 555 7.31 -5.99 -5.10
CA LEU A 555 6.26 -4.98 -5.02
C LEU A 555 6.46 -4.02 -6.18
N ARG A 556 5.38 -3.70 -6.90
CA ARG A 556 5.35 -2.64 -7.92
C ARG A 556 4.31 -1.61 -7.55
N PHE A 557 4.62 -0.36 -7.86
CA PHE A 557 3.79 0.81 -7.64
C PHE A 557 3.82 1.65 -8.90
N ASP A 558 2.63 1.99 -9.42
CA ASP A 558 2.45 2.83 -10.60
C ASP A 558 1.39 3.89 -10.31
N ALA A 559 1.78 5.15 -10.38
CA ALA A 559 0.87 6.28 -10.20
C ALA A 559 0.91 7.21 -11.42
N GLY A 560 -0.28 7.66 -11.83
CA GLY A 560 -0.45 8.51 -12.99
C GLY A 560 -1.84 9.12 -13.07
N ALA A 561 -2.01 9.94 -14.10
CA ALA A 561 -3.31 10.47 -14.48
C ALA A 561 -3.80 9.76 -15.75
N ASP A 562 -5.07 9.37 -15.77
CA ASP A 562 -5.77 8.84 -16.95
C ASP A 562 -6.96 9.76 -17.25
N GLY A 563 -6.78 10.66 -18.22
CA GLY A 563 -7.73 11.73 -18.50
C GLY A 563 -7.95 12.64 -17.29
N ASN A 564 -9.15 12.59 -16.70
CA ASN A 564 -9.55 13.40 -15.55
C ASN A 564 -9.46 12.65 -14.21
N GLN A 565 -8.84 11.47 -14.18
CA GLN A 565 -8.78 10.61 -13.00
C GLN A 565 -7.33 10.40 -12.57
N ASN A 566 -7.10 10.39 -11.26
CA ASN A 566 -5.83 9.96 -10.69
C ASN A 566 -5.92 8.47 -10.37
N LYS A 567 -4.92 7.70 -10.81
CA LYS A 567 -4.89 6.25 -10.67
C LYS A 567 -3.57 5.81 -10.04
N LEU A 568 -3.72 5.05 -8.97
CA LEU A 568 -2.64 4.34 -8.30
C LEU A 568 -2.86 2.84 -8.44
N THR A 569 -1.82 2.11 -8.82
CA THR A 569 -1.81 0.65 -8.86
C THR A 569 -0.66 0.13 -8.02
N VAL A 570 -0.96 -0.77 -7.09
CA VAL A 570 0.03 -1.45 -6.25
C VAL A 570 -0.11 -2.95 -6.48
N THR A 571 0.96 -3.57 -6.98
CA THR A 571 1.01 -5.01 -7.24
C THR A 571 2.02 -5.66 -6.30
N LEU A 572 1.54 -6.55 -5.42
CA LEU A 572 2.38 -7.41 -4.60
C LEU A 572 2.43 -8.81 -5.23
N GLU A 573 3.61 -9.25 -5.63
CA GLU A 573 3.86 -10.59 -6.13
C GLU A 573 4.36 -11.49 -5.00
N TYR A 574 3.84 -12.71 -4.91
CA TYR A 574 4.22 -13.69 -3.89
C TYR A 574 4.12 -15.11 -4.42
N GLY A 575 4.77 -16.03 -3.71
CA GLY A 575 4.89 -17.43 -4.06
C GLY A 575 6.29 -17.93 -3.75
N ALA A 576 6.46 -19.25 -3.75
CA ALA A 576 7.79 -19.83 -3.57
C ALA A 576 8.75 -19.25 -4.63
N ALA A 577 9.92 -18.78 -4.19
CA ALA A 577 11.00 -18.47 -5.12
C ALA A 577 11.23 -19.69 -6.02
N ALA A 578 11.39 -19.48 -7.32
CA ALA A 578 11.88 -20.55 -8.19
C ALA A 578 13.24 -20.98 -7.62
N GLN A 579 13.34 -22.26 -7.22
CA GLN A 579 14.59 -22.83 -6.73
C GLN A 579 15.65 -22.86 -7.84
#